data_AF-F0BCQ7-F1
#
_entry.id   AF-F0BCQ7-F1
#
_cell.length_a   1.000
_cell.length_b   1.000
_cell.length_c   1.000
_cell.angle_alpha   90.00
_cell.angle_beta   90.00
_cell.angle_gamma   90.00
#
_symmetry.space_group_name_H-M   'P 1'
#
loop_
_entity.id
_entity.type
_entity.pdbx_description
1 polymer ?
#
loop_
_entity_poly.entity_id
_entity_poly.type
_entity_poly.pdbx_seq_one_letter_code
_entity_poly.pdbx_strand_id
1 'polypeptide(L)'
;MSAKLEPRASAPHARLRAMRTLHDAGVPVGVMAAPVIPWINDHELEAILQAAAEAGARSAGYVLLRLPHEVAPLFRDWLQTHHPQRAAHVMSTIQQLRGGKDYDGTFGTRLRGQGVYADLLARRFALAHRRAGFETRAIPALDCSAFRRPAPPAKPMPDSPQGVLF
;
A
#
# COMPACT_ATOMS: atom_id res chain seq x y z
N MET A 1 -4.36 16.63 5.56
CA MET A 1 -4.46 15.35 6.31
C MET A 1 -3.14 14.69 6.65
N SER A 2 -2.15 14.68 5.74
CA SER A 2 -0.85 14.03 5.95
C SER A 2 -0.19 14.32 7.32
N ALA A 3 -0.22 15.56 7.79
CA ALA A 3 0.40 15.93 9.08
C ALA A 3 -0.31 15.36 10.32
N LYS A 4 -1.59 14.95 10.22
CA LYS A 4 -2.33 14.34 11.34
C LYS A 4 -2.04 12.85 11.48
N LEU A 5 -1.74 12.17 10.38
CA LEU A 5 -1.39 10.74 10.36
C LEU A 5 0.12 10.53 10.49
N GLU A 6 0.91 11.40 9.87
CA GLU A 6 2.37 11.30 9.80
C GLU A 6 3.02 12.66 10.11
N PRO A 7 2.92 13.17 11.35
CA PRO A 7 3.39 14.52 11.71
C PRO A 7 4.89 14.73 11.48
N ARG A 8 5.67 13.64 11.44
CA ARG A 8 7.13 13.66 11.23
C ARG A 8 7.53 13.44 9.77
N ALA A 9 6.59 13.16 8.88
CA ALA A 9 6.89 12.97 7.46
C ALA A 9 7.06 14.31 6.75
N SER A 10 7.92 14.32 5.73
CA SER A 10 8.06 15.47 4.83
C SER A 10 6.72 15.87 4.23
N ALA A 11 6.49 17.18 4.11
CA ALA A 11 5.27 17.71 3.53
C ALA A 11 5.03 17.16 2.11
N PRO A 12 3.77 16.94 1.69
CA PRO A 12 3.45 16.33 0.39
C PRO A 12 4.16 17.01 -0.81
N HIS A 13 4.20 18.34 -0.84
CA HIS A 13 4.87 19.08 -1.90
C HIS A 13 6.39 18.83 -1.94
N ALA A 14 7.03 18.60 -0.78
CA ALA A 14 8.46 18.30 -0.71
C ALA A 14 8.75 16.89 -1.25
N ARG A 15 7.85 15.93 -0.99
CA ARG A 15 7.93 14.57 -1.56
C ARG A 15 7.81 14.60 -3.10
N LEU A 16 6.89 15.41 -3.63
CA LEU A 16 6.74 15.59 -5.09
C LEU A 16 7.97 16.26 -5.72
N ARG A 17 8.55 17.28 -5.06
CA ARG A 17 9.82 17.87 -5.53
C ARG A 17 10.95 16.85 -5.56
N ALA A 18 11.11 16.05 -4.51
CA ALA A 18 12.13 15.00 -4.48
C ALA A 18 11.94 13.98 -5.61
N MET A 19 10.69 13.57 -5.87
CA MET A 19 10.35 12.70 -7.00
C MET A 19 10.77 13.30 -8.34
N ARG A 20 10.47 14.59 -8.57
CA ARG A 20 10.87 15.30 -9.79
C ARG A 20 12.39 15.42 -9.92
N THR A 21 13.10 15.78 -8.85
CA THR A 21 14.57 15.85 -8.86
C THR A 21 15.20 14.51 -9.23
N LEU A 22 14.69 13.40 -8.67
CA LEU A 22 15.16 12.06 -9.01
C LEU A 22 14.86 11.70 -10.47
N HIS A 23 13.65 12.00 -10.94
CA HIS A 23 13.25 11.79 -12.32
C HIS A 23 14.15 12.55 -13.31
N ASP A 24 14.39 13.83 -13.05
CA ASP A 24 15.24 14.70 -13.90
C ASP A 24 16.70 14.22 -13.91
N ALA A 25 17.15 13.54 -12.86
CA ALA A 25 18.45 12.86 -12.79
C ALA A 25 18.47 11.47 -13.46
N GLY A 26 17.38 11.04 -14.10
CA GLY A 26 17.26 9.74 -14.76
C GLY A 26 16.94 8.56 -13.82
N VAL A 27 16.65 8.81 -12.54
CA VAL A 27 16.29 7.76 -11.58
C VAL A 27 14.81 7.40 -11.74
N PRO A 28 14.46 6.13 -12.01
CA PRO A 28 13.07 5.71 -12.09
C PRO A 28 12.35 5.87 -10.75
N VAL A 29 11.22 6.56 -10.76
CA VAL A 29 10.41 6.83 -9.56
C VAL A 29 8.99 6.30 -9.73
N GLY A 30 8.32 6.04 -8.61
CA GLY A 30 6.92 5.61 -8.56
C GLY A 30 6.22 6.14 -7.31
N VAL A 31 4.90 5.99 -7.25
CA VAL A 31 4.09 6.43 -6.11
C VAL A 31 3.30 5.28 -5.51
N MET A 32 3.18 5.28 -4.18
CA MET A 32 2.31 4.38 -3.44
C MET A 32 1.35 5.21 -2.58
N ALA A 33 0.07 5.23 -2.94
CA ALA A 33 -0.98 5.84 -2.12
C ALA A 33 -1.33 4.89 -0.98
N ALA A 34 -0.71 5.06 0.18
CA ALA A 34 -0.88 4.17 1.32
C ALA A 34 -0.74 4.92 2.67
N PRO A 35 -1.59 4.62 3.67
CA PRO A 35 -2.83 3.85 3.54
C PRO A 35 -3.94 4.66 2.86
N VAL A 36 -4.74 4.00 2.03
CA VAL A 36 -6.07 4.51 1.63
C VAL A 36 -7.06 4.16 2.74
N ILE A 37 -7.70 5.19 3.29
CA ILE A 37 -8.65 5.12 4.39
C ILE A 37 -10.01 5.58 3.86
N PRO A 38 -11.02 4.68 3.80
CA PRO A 38 -12.36 5.01 3.35
C PRO A 38 -12.93 6.22 4.10
N TRP A 39 -13.56 7.16 3.37
CA TRP A 39 -14.24 8.35 3.93
C TRP A 39 -13.34 9.37 4.61
N ILE A 40 -12.03 9.12 4.60
CA ILE A 40 -11.01 9.99 5.14
C ILE A 40 -10.21 10.53 3.97
N ASN A 41 -9.32 9.74 3.36
CA ASN A 41 -8.41 10.22 2.30
C ASN A 41 -8.63 9.56 0.93
N ASP A 42 -9.59 8.65 0.79
CA ASP A 42 -9.80 7.92 -0.46
C ASP A 42 -10.17 8.83 -1.65
N HIS A 43 -10.78 9.98 -1.38
CA HIS A 43 -11.07 11.03 -2.36
C HIS A 43 -9.81 11.75 -2.90
N GLU A 44 -8.67 11.64 -2.21
CA GLU A 44 -7.41 12.26 -2.64
C GLU A 44 -6.68 11.39 -3.69
N LEU A 45 -7.12 10.14 -3.91
CA LEU A 45 -6.40 9.15 -4.72
C LEU A 45 -6.12 9.64 -6.14
N GLU A 46 -7.13 10.17 -6.82
CA GLU A 46 -7.02 10.67 -8.19
C GLU A 46 -6.03 11.83 -8.31
N ALA A 47 -6.08 12.77 -7.35
CA ALA A 47 -5.18 13.93 -7.32
C ALA A 47 -3.73 13.51 -7.03
N ILE A 48 -3.50 12.53 -6.14
CA ILE A 48 -2.18 11.97 -5.86
C ILE A 48 -1.57 11.36 -7.13
N LEU A 49 -2.34 10.56 -7.87
CA LEU A 49 -1.89 9.92 -9.10
C LEU A 49 -1.50 10.96 -10.16
N GLN A 50 -2.34 11.98 -10.35
CA GLN A 50 -2.07 13.05 -11.30
C GLN A 50 -0.79 13.82 -10.94
N ALA A 51 -0.67 14.26 -9.68
CA ALA A 51 0.51 15.01 -9.23
C ALA A 51 1.79 14.18 -9.29
N ALA A 52 1.73 12.88 -8.99
CA ALA A 52 2.87 11.98 -9.10
C ALA A 52 3.28 11.77 -10.57
N ALA A 53 2.31 11.59 -11.47
CA ALA A 53 2.56 11.48 -12.90
C ALA A 53 3.22 12.75 -13.45
N GLU A 54 2.76 13.93 -13.03
CA GLU A 54 3.37 15.23 -13.32
C GLU A 54 4.76 15.38 -12.71
N ALA A 55 5.06 14.71 -11.59
CA ALA A 55 6.40 14.69 -10.99
C ALA A 55 7.34 13.65 -11.62
N GLY A 56 6.92 12.94 -12.66
CA GLY A 56 7.76 11.96 -13.38
C GLY A 56 7.63 10.52 -12.91
N ALA A 57 6.66 10.20 -12.03
CA ALA A 57 6.38 8.82 -11.63
C ALA A 57 6.10 7.93 -12.85
N ARG A 58 6.77 6.78 -12.93
CA ARG A 58 6.57 5.77 -13.99
C ARG A 58 5.59 4.68 -13.57
N SER A 59 5.36 4.52 -12.26
CA SER A 59 4.43 3.56 -11.71
C SER A 59 3.62 4.14 -10.56
N ALA A 60 2.44 3.59 -10.35
CA ALA A 60 1.57 3.94 -9.24
C ALA A 60 0.93 2.68 -8.64
N GLY A 61 0.75 2.68 -7.32
CA GLY A 61 0.00 1.67 -6.60
C GLY A 61 -0.79 2.30 -5.46
N TYR A 62 -1.69 1.52 -4.86
CA TYR A 62 -2.35 1.87 -3.62
C TYR A 62 -2.41 0.68 -2.68
N VAL A 63 -2.48 0.95 -1.38
CA VAL A 63 -2.74 -0.05 -0.34
C VAL A 63 -3.89 0.46 0.52
N LEU A 64 -4.97 -0.32 0.57
CA LEU A 64 -6.06 -0.10 1.52
C LEU A 64 -5.52 -0.26 2.95
N LEU A 65 -6.02 0.56 3.88
CA LEU A 65 -5.66 0.50 5.29
C LEU A 65 -5.68 -0.94 5.84
N ARG A 66 -4.66 -1.23 6.65
CA ARG A 66 -4.47 -2.50 7.33
C ARG A 66 -4.35 -2.24 8.83
N LEU A 67 -5.04 -3.05 9.62
CA LEU A 67 -5.09 -2.92 11.07
C LEU A 67 -4.65 -4.21 11.77
N PRO A 68 -3.41 -4.68 11.55
CA PRO A 68 -2.91 -5.88 12.23
C PRO A 68 -2.71 -5.61 13.73
N HIS A 69 -3.16 -6.55 14.57
CA HIS A 69 -2.87 -6.59 16.01
C HIS A 69 -3.08 -5.21 16.69
N GLU A 70 -2.05 -4.69 17.36
CA GLU A 70 -2.04 -3.44 18.12
C GLU A 70 -2.35 -2.19 17.28
N VAL A 71 -2.29 -2.27 15.94
CA VAL A 71 -2.61 -1.12 15.08
C VAL A 71 -4.11 -0.82 15.10
N ALA A 72 -4.96 -1.83 15.27
CA ALA A 72 -6.41 -1.65 15.30
C ALA A 72 -6.91 -0.72 16.43
N PRO A 73 -6.55 -0.97 17.72
CA PRO A 73 -6.97 -0.07 18.80
C PRO A 73 -6.41 1.34 18.63
N LEU A 74 -5.12 1.49 18.27
CA LEU A 74 -4.51 2.80 18.04
C LEU A 74 -5.21 3.60 16.95
N PHE A 75 -5.62 2.96 15.87
CA PHE A 75 -6.34 3.63 14.79
C PHE A 75 -7.77 4.01 15.19
N ARG A 76 -8.44 3.19 16.01
CA ARG A 76 -9.77 3.54 16.56
C ARG A 76 -9.68 4.78 17.44
N ASP A 77 -8.68 4.86 18.32
CA ASP A 77 -8.46 6.03 19.17
C ASP A 77 -8.14 7.28 18.34
N TRP A 78 -7.31 7.12 17.30
CA TRP A 78 -7.02 8.20 16.35
C TRP A 78 -8.29 8.70 15.64
N LEU A 79 -9.16 7.79 15.19
CA LEU A 79 -10.44 8.15 14.57
C LEU A 79 -11.36 8.87 15.55
N GLN A 80 -11.45 8.42 16.81
CA GLN A 80 -12.27 9.10 17.82
C GLN A 80 -11.74 10.50 18.12
N THR A 81 -10.42 10.67 18.14
CA THR A 81 -9.78 11.95 18.43
C THR A 81 -9.95 12.95 17.29
N HIS A 82 -9.81 12.51 16.03
CA HIS A 82 -9.71 13.42 14.88
C HIS A 82 -10.94 13.44 13.98
N HIS A 83 -11.75 12.38 13.98
CA HIS A 83 -12.90 12.19 13.11
C HIS A 83 -14.07 11.46 13.83
N PRO A 84 -14.50 11.91 15.03
CA PRO A 84 -15.46 11.15 15.86
C PRO A 84 -16.77 10.84 15.14
N GLN A 85 -17.29 11.79 14.35
CA GLN A 85 -18.53 11.65 13.58
C GLN A 85 -18.44 10.59 12.47
N ARG A 86 -17.23 10.24 12.01
CA ARG A 86 -17.01 9.24 10.95
C ARG A 86 -16.46 7.92 11.49
N ALA A 87 -15.98 7.88 12.73
CA ALA A 87 -15.22 6.76 13.28
C ALA A 87 -15.94 5.42 13.12
N ALA A 88 -17.21 5.34 13.52
CA ALA A 88 -18.02 4.12 13.41
C ALA A 88 -18.21 3.69 11.94
N HIS A 89 -18.46 4.65 11.04
CA HIS A 89 -18.68 4.36 9.63
C HIS A 89 -17.41 3.87 8.92
N VAL A 90 -16.26 4.49 9.23
CA VAL A 90 -14.95 4.06 8.72
C VAL A 90 -14.66 2.63 9.18
N MET A 91 -14.81 2.34 10.48
CA MET A 91 -14.55 0.99 11.00
C MET A 91 -15.51 -0.06 10.43
N SER A 92 -16.80 0.28 10.27
CA SER A 92 -17.77 -0.60 9.63
C SER A 92 -17.37 -0.93 8.18
N THR A 93 -16.93 0.07 7.42
CA THR A 93 -16.47 -0.13 6.03
C THR A 93 -15.21 -1.00 5.99
N ILE A 94 -14.25 -0.78 6.90
CA ILE A 94 -13.05 -1.63 7.02
C ILE A 94 -13.45 -3.09 7.30
N GLN A 95 -14.39 -3.33 8.20
CA GLN A 95 -14.85 -4.69 8.51
C GLN A 95 -15.54 -5.35 7.33
N GLN A 96 -16.39 -4.63 6.60
CA GLN A 96 -17.01 -5.14 5.36
C GLN A 96 -15.94 -5.56 4.32
N LEU A 97 -14.90 -4.73 4.16
CA LEU A 97 -13.76 -5.01 3.27
C LEU A 97 -12.92 -6.22 3.69
N ARG A 98 -13.18 -6.80 4.88
CA ARG A 98 -12.40 -7.86 5.52
C ARG A 98 -13.28 -9.00 6.07
N GLY A 99 -14.53 -9.12 5.62
CA GLY A 99 -15.42 -10.20 6.03
C GLY A 99 -15.77 -10.17 7.52
N GLY A 100 -15.97 -8.96 8.08
CA GLY A 100 -16.37 -8.72 9.47
C GLY A 100 -15.20 -8.49 10.44
N LYS A 101 -13.95 -8.63 10.01
CA LYS A 101 -12.75 -8.47 10.86
C LYS A 101 -12.12 -7.09 10.68
N ASP A 102 -11.34 -6.62 11.65
CA ASP A 102 -10.54 -5.40 11.47
C ASP A 102 -9.38 -5.62 10.47
N TYR A 103 -8.91 -6.86 10.37
CA TYR A 103 -7.83 -7.22 9.46
C TYR A 103 -7.92 -8.67 8.97
N ASP A 104 -7.53 -8.87 7.71
CA ASP A 104 -7.33 -10.16 7.07
C ASP A 104 -5.91 -10.18 6.47
N GLY A 105 -5.09 -11.12 6.92
CA GLY A 105 -3.70 -11.29 6.49
C GLY A 105 -3.53 -12.10 5.20
N THR A 106 -4.61 -12.63 4.65
CA THR A 106 -4.59 -13.51 3.47
C THR A 106 -3.88 -12.85 2.29
N PHE A 107 -2.97 -13.59 1.67
CA PHE A 107 -2.24 -13.10 0.51
C PHE A 107 -3.20 -12.78 -0.64
N GLY A 108 -2.93 -11.73 -1.40
CA GLY A 108 -3.81 -11.23 -2.46
C GLY A 108 -4.89 -10.25 -1.98
N THR A 109 -5.60 -10.56 -0.89
CA THR A 109 -6.71 -9.73 -0.38
C THR A 109 -6.25 -8.67 0.63
N ARG A 110 -5.19 -8.94 1.42
CA ARG A 110 -4.70 -8.05 2.51
C ARG A 110 -4.45 -6.60 2.10
N LEU A 111 -4.07 -6.35 0.84
CA LEU A 111 -3.77 -4.99 0.34
C LEU A 111 -4.96 -4.28 -0.31
N ARG A 112 -5.98 -5.01 -0.76
CA ARG A 112 -7.07 -4.48 -1.60
C ARG A 112 -8.45 -4.51 -0.93
N GLY A 113 -8.70 -5.50 -0.08
CA GLY A 113 -10.03 -5.77 0.47
C GLY A 113 -10.88 -6.62 -0.48
N GLN A 114 -12.14 -6.81 -0.12
CA GLN A 114 -13.14 -7.53 -0.89
C GLN A 114 -14.50 -6.79 -0.86
N GLY A 115 -15.39 -7.15 -1.79
CA GLY A 115 -16.74 -6.62 -1.88
C GLY A 115 -16.86 -5.29 -2.61
N VAL A 116 -18.07 -4.75 -2.64
CA VAL A 116 -18.48 -3.64 -3.53
C VAL A 116 -17.60 -2.39 -3.36
N TYR A 117 -17.23 -2.04 -2.13
CA TYR A 117 -16.39 -0.87 -1.90
C TYR A 117 -14.95 -1.08 -2.41
N ALA A 118 -14.39 -2.29 -2.27
CA ALA A 118 -13.07 -2.62 -2.82
C ALA A 118 -13.09 -2.54 -4.36
N ASP A 119 -14.15 -3.04 -4.98
CA ASP A 119 -14.34 -2.99 -6.43
C ASP A 119 -14.48 -1.55 -6.93
N LEU A 120 -15.23 -0.72 -6.22
CA LEU A 120 -15.35 0.71 -6.54
C LEU A 120 -13.99 1.41 -6.46
N LEU A 121 -13.24 1.18 -5.38
CA LEU A 121 -11.92 1.76 -5.19
C LEU A 121 -10.94 1.30 -6.29
N ALA A 122 -10.96 0.01 -6.63
CA ALA A 122 -10.14 -0.55 -7.69
C ALA A 122 -10.47 0.06 -9.07
N ARG A 123 -11.77 0.23 -9.38
CA ARG A 123 -12.22 0.87 -10.62
C ARG A 123 -11.83 2.34 -10.70
N ARG A 124 -11.99 3.09 -9.60
CA ARG A 124 -11.54 4.48 -9.48
C ARG A 124 -10.04 4.59 -9.73
N PHE A 125 -9.26 3.75 -9.05
CA PHE A 125 -7.81 3.68 -9.24
C PHE A 125 -7.44 3.38 -10.69
N ALA A 126 -8.03 2.34 -11.30
CA ALA A 126 -7.73 1.95 -12.68
C ALA A 126 -8.02 3.09 -13.68
N LEU A 127 -9.15 3.78 -13.52
CA LEU A 127 -9.50 4.92 -14.36
C LEU A 127 -8.52 6.08 -14.18
N ALA A 128 -8.17 6.42 -12.94
CA ALA A 128 -7.21 7.47 -12.63
C ALA A 128 -5.80 7.15 -13.14
N HIS A 129 -5.38 5.90 -12.98
CA HIS A 129 -4.11 5.37 -13.46
C HIS A 129 -3.98 5.51 -14.98
N ARG A 130 -5.04 5.16 -15.72
CA ARG A 130 -5.13 5.36 -17.17
C ARG A 130 -5.09 6.84 -17.54
N ARG A 131 -5.92 7.67 -16.90
CA ARG A 131 -6.00 9.12 -17.18
C ARG A 131 -4.69 9.85 -16.93
N ALA A 132 -3.97 9.48 -15.89
CA ALA A 132 -2.65 10.02 -15.57
C ALA A 132 -1.52 9.47 -16.49
N GLY A 133 -1.86 8.56 -17.42
CA GLY A 133 -0.96 8.06 -18.44
C GLY A 133 0.07 7.05 -17.93
N PHE A 134 -0.22 6.31 -16.86
CA PHE A 134 0.69 5.29 -16.34
C PHE A 134 0.72 4.00 -17.20
N GLU A 135 -0.33 3.70 -17.98
CA GLU A 135 -0.39 2.49 -18.82
C GLU A 135 0.71 2.45 -19.90
N THR A 136 1.15 3.62 -20.39
CA THR A 136 2.21 3.74 -21.41
C THR A 136 3.62 3.89 -20.81
N ARG A 137 3.72 4.03 -19.49
CA ARG A 137 5.01 4.22 -18.79
C ARG A 137 5.58 2.87 -18.41
N ALA A 138 6.70 2.49 -19.05
CA ALA A 138 7.43 1.28 -18.65
C ALA A 138 8.13 1.48 -17.30
N ILE A 139 8.19 0.45 -16.46
CA ILE A 139 9.18 0.36 -15.38
C ILE A 139 10.40 -0.34 -15.98
N PRO A 140 11.64 0.12 -15.74
CA PRO A 140 12.82 -0.61 -16.18
C PRO A 140 12.82 -2.04 -15.64
N ALA A 141 13.26 -2.98 -16.47
CA ALA A 141 13.49 -4.35 -16.00
C ALA A 141 14.51 -4.34 -14.85
N LEU A 142 14.30 -5.23 -13.88
CA LEU A 142 15.28 -5.43 -12.81
C LEU A 142 16.54 -6.05 -13.40
N ASP A 143 17.69 -5.49 -13.04
CA ASP A 143 18.97 -6.15 -13.31
C ASP A 143 19.13 -7.32 -12.32
N CYS A 144 18.94 -8.53 -12.83
CA CYS A 144 19.09 -9.77 -12.08
C CYS A 144 20.45 -10.44 -12.31
N SER A 145 21.42 -9.79 -12.97
CA SER A 145 22.73 -10.38 -13.30
C SER A 145 23.52 -10.84 -12.06
N ALA A 146 23.38 -10.11 -10.95
CA ALA A 146 24.00 -10.44 -9.67
C ALA A 146 23.13 -11.33 -8.76
N PHE A 147 21.91 -11.68 -9.18
CA PHE A 147 20.99 -12.45 -8.34
C PHE A 147 21.47 -13.91 -8.21
N ARG A 148 21.68 -14.36 -6.97
CA ARG A 148 21.96 -15.76 -6.64
C ARG A 148 20.80 -16.34 -5.87
N ARG A 149 20.10 -17.31 -6.47
CA ARG A 149 19.01 -18.03 -5.81
C ARG A 149 19.57 -18.74 -4.56
N PRO A 150 18.89 -18.68 -3.39
CA PRO A 150 19.25 -19.49 -2.24
C PRO A 150 19.30 -20.97 -2.61
N ALA A 151 20.26 -21.70 -2.05
CA ALA A 151 20.29 -23.16 -2.18
C ALA A 151 18.96 -23.72 -1.66
N PRO A 152 18.36 -24.73 -2.32
CA PRO A 152 17.21 -25.41 -1.78
C PRO A 152 17.53 -25.92 -0.37
N PRO A 153 16.55 -25.96 0.56
CA PRO A 153 16.79 -26.57 1.86
C PRO A 153 17.33 -27.99 1.63
N ALA A 154 18.34 -28.36 2.42
CA ALA A 154 18.88 -29.71 2.36
C ALA A 154 17.73 -30.71 2.51
N LYS A 155 17.72 -31.76 1.69
CA LYS A 155 16.78 -32.87 1.87
C LYS A 155 16.91 -33.32 3.33
N PRO A 156 15.82 -33.48 4.10
CA PRO A 156 15.93 -34.04 5.44
C PRO A 156 16.72 -35.34 5.31
N MET A 157 17.81 -35.46 6.08
CA MET A 157 18.53 -36.72 6.17
C MET A 157 17.52 -37.80 6.55
N PRO A 158 17.56 -39.00 5.94
CA PRO A 158 16.78 -40.11 6.48
C PRO A 158 17.11 -40.24 7.97
N ASP A 159 16.09 -40.45 8.80
CA ASP A 159 16.27 -40.67 10.23
C ASP A 159 17.41 -41.66 10.40
N SER A 160 18.49 -41.22 11.04
CA SER A 160 19.53 -42.15 11.43
C SER A 160 18.85 -43.23 12.28
N PRO A 161 19.01 -44.53 11.97
CA PRO A 161 18.49 -45.59 12.83
C PRO A 161 19.08 -45.54 14.25
N GLN A 162 20.07 -44.67 14.49
CA GLN A 162 20.73 -44.46 15.78
C GLN A 162 20.20 -43.23 16.55
N GLY A 163 19.16 -42.55 16.04
CA GLY A 163 18.68 -41.29 16.63
C GLY A 163 19.69 -40.14 16.48
N VAL A 164 19.28 -38.94 16.90
CA VAL A 164 20.15 -37.75 16.98
C VAL A 164 20.58 -37.55 18.43
N LEU A 165 21.88 -37.47 18.68
CA LEU A 165 22.44 -37.02 19.95
C LEU A 165 22.41 -35.49 19.96
N PHE A 166 21.44 -34.97 20.73
CA PHE A 166 21.14 -33.55 21.00
C PHE A 166 20.57 -32.75 19.81
#